data_AF-A0A847FUS1-F1
#
_entry.id   AF-A0A847FUS1-F1
#
_cell.length_a   1.000
_cell.length_b   1.000
_cell.length_c   1.000
_cell.angle_alpha   90.00
_cell.angle_beta   90.00
_cell.angle_gamma   90.00
#
_symmetry.space_group_name_H-M   'P 1'
#
loop_
_entity.id
_entity.type
_entity.pdbx_description
1 polymer ?
#
loop_
_entity_poly.entity_id
_entity_poly.type
_entity_poly.pdbx_seq_one_letter_code
_entity_poly.pdbx_strand_id
1 'polypeptide(L)'
;MVTEKKVRKALEGVMDPELHRSLIDLGMVREVKTRNGQVGITLALTARGRPSEDQIVGDVKAAVGALGAEEVTVELTEMTDEEKRRMGIGEPEKGSAEHLNEIKHVIAVMSGKGGVGKSLVSGLLAMALRREGHRVGILDADITGPSIPKMFFPGEARLGVSPLGPMPP
;
A
#
# COMPACT_ATOMS: atom_id res chain seq x y z
N MET A 1 1.65 -43.69 1.67
CA MET A 1 2.68 -42.84 2.30
C MET A 1 2.60 -41.45 1.70
N VAL A 2 2.37 -40.43 2.52
CA VAL A 2 2.34 -39.03 2.10
C VAL A 2 3.77 -38.60 1.79
N THR A 3 4.01 -38.09 0.58
CA THR A 3 5.33 -37.64 0.14
C THR A 3 5.31 -36.14 -0.11
N GLU A 4 6.47 -35.48 0.05
CA GLU A 4 6.61 -34.03 -0.21
C GLU A 4 6.04 -33.62 -1.58
N LYS A 5 6.33 -34.40 -2.63
CA LYS A 5 5.83 -34.15 -3.98
C LYS A 5 4.31 -34.19 -4.08
N LYS A 6 3.65 -35.09 -3.33
CA LYS A 6 2.17 -35.17 -3.29
C LYS A 6 1.59 -34.00 -2.52
N VAL A 7 2.22 -33.59 -1.42
CA VAL A 7 1.80 -32.42 -0.64
C VAL A 7 1.90 -31.15 -1.49
N ARG A 8 3.06 -30.88 -2.11
CA ARG A 8 3.23 -29.69 -2.98
C ARG A 8 2.19 -29.66 -4.10
N LYS A 9 1.92 -30.80 -4.74
CA LYS A 9 0.87 -30.91 -5.77
C LYS A 9 -0.54 -30.63 -5.24
N ALA A 10 -0.85 -31.03 -4.02
CA ALA A 10 -2.15 -30.70 -3.40
C ALA A 10 -2.25 -29.20 -3.09
N LEU A 11 -1.15 -28.57 -2.67
CA LEU A 11 -1.10 -27.14 -2.39
C LEU A 11 -1.18 -26.25 -3.63
N GLU A 12 -0.92 -26.77 -4.84
CA GLU A 12 -1.18 -26.04 -6.09
C GLU A 12 -2.65 -25.64 -6.23
N GLY A 13 -3.57 -26.47 -5.71
CA GLY A 13 -5.02 -26.21 -5.74
C GLY A 13 -5.52 -25.27 -4.64
N VAL A 14 -4.67 -24.87 -3.69
CA VAL A 14 -5.03 -23.94 -2.62
C VAL A 14 -4.71 -22.51 -3.08
N MET A 15 -5.72 -21.65 -3.03
CA MET A 15 -5.64 -20.26 -3.51
C MET A 15 -5.53 -19.29 -2.34
N ASP A 16 -4.74 -18.23 -2.52
CA ASP A 16 -4.81 -17.08 -1.64
C ASP A 16 -6.14 -16.32 -1.86
N PRO A 17 -6.96 -16.09 -0.80
CA PRO A 17 -8.27 -15.47 -0.93
C PRO A 17 -8.25 -14.02 -1.44
N GLU A 18 -7.13 -13.31 -1.27
CA GLU A 18 -6.99 -11.90 -1.63
C GLU A 18 -6.36 -11.73 -3.01
N LEU A 19 -5.39 -12.58 -3.33
CA LEU A 19 -4.60 -12.50 -4.55
C LEU A 19 -5.15 -13.38 -5.67
N HIS A 20 -6.07 -14.29 -5.35
CA HIS A 20 -6.68 -15.25 -6.26
C HIS A 20 -5.65 -16.05 -7.08
N ARG A 21 -4.51 -16.36 -6.45
CA ARG A 21 -3.39 -17.10 -7.05
C ARG A 21 -2.98 -18.25 -6.14
N SER A 22 -2.38 -19.29 -6.73
CA SER A 22 -1.95 -20.47 -5.99
C SER A 22 -0.88 -20.13 -4.95
N LEU A 23 -0.94 -20.75 -3.76
CA LEU A 23 0.09 -20.61 -2.73
C LEU A 23 1.48 -21.04 -3.23
N ILE A 24 1.55 -21.98 -4.18
CA ILE A 24 2.80 -22.43 -4.81
C ILE A 24 3.33 -21.36 -5.76
N ASP A 25 2.46 -20.81 -6.62
CA ASP A 25 2.84 -19.77 -7.60
C ASP A 25 3.28 -18.46 -6.93
N LEU A 26 2.71 -18.17 -5.75
CA LEU A 26 3.08 -17.04 -4.92
C LEU A 26 4.36 -17.31 -4.11
N GLY A 27 4.93 -18.52 -4.16
CA GLY A 27 6.12 -18.87 -3.38
C GLY A 27 5.89 -18.83 -1.86
N MET A 28 4.64 -18.96 -1.41
CA MET A 28 4.28 -18.93 0.00
C MET A 28 4.72 -20.21 0.72
N VAL A 29 4.81 -21.34 0.01
CA VAL A 29 5.23 -22.62 0.60
C VAL A 29 6.76 -22.73 0.64
N ARG A 30 7.35 -22.48 1.81
CA ARG A 30 8.81 -22.49 2.02
C ARG A 30 9.35 -23.91 2.13
N GLU A 31 8.78 -24.65 3.05
CA GLU A 31 9.27 -25.96 3.42
C GLU A 31 8.10 -26.91 3.65
N VAL A 32 8.29 -28.16 3.24
CA VAL A 32 7.37 -29.26 3.48
C VAL A 32 8.19 -30.42 4.03
N LYS A 33 7.93 -30.78 5.29
CA LYS A 33 8.56 -31.92 5.97
C LYS A 33 7.51 -33.02 6.15
N THR A 34 7.82 -34.24 5.71
CA THR A 34 6.94 -35.40 5.89
C THR A 34 7.65 -36.49 6.68
N ARG A 35 7.09 -36.93 7.81
CA ARG A 35 7.65 -38.01 8.63
C ARG A 35 6.55 -38.87 9.23
N ASN A 36 6.55 -40.17 8.94
CA ASN A 36 5.65 -41.17 9.55
C ASN A 36 4.17 -40.72 9.66
N GLY A 37 3.60 -40.15 8.59
CA GLY A 37 2.20 -39.69 8.58
C GLY A 37 1.98 -38.26 9.08
N GLN A 38 2.99 -37.63 9.70
CA GLN A 38 2.98 -36.22 10.09
C GLN A 38 3.53 -35.34 8.96
N VAL A 39 2.88 -34.18 8.74
CA VAL A 39 3.28 -33.19 7.74
C VAL A 39 3.45 -31.83 8.40
N GLY A 40 4.67 -31.29 8.36
CA GLY A 40 4.99 -29.92 8.76
C GLY A 40 5.14 -29.03 7.53
N ILE A 41 4.48 -27.87 7.52
CA ILE A 41 4.50 -26.92 6.41
C ILE A 41 4.85 -25.54 6.96
N THR A 42 5.84 -24.89 6.35
CA THR A 42 6.16 -23.49 6.64
C THR A 42 5.59 -22.62 5.51
N LEU A 43 4.60 -21.78 5.84
CA LEU A 43 3.99 -20.82 4.93
C LEU A 43 4.50 -19.41 5.23
N ALA A 44 4.86 -18.65 4.21
CA ALA A 44 5.17 -17.24 4.30
C ALA A 44 3.99 -16.43 3.76
N LEU A 45 3.37 -15.64 4.62
CA LEU A 45 2.24 -14.78 4.28
C LEU A 45 2.70 -13.36 3.95
N THR A 46 1.91 -12.65 3.15
CA THR A 46 2.17 -11.25 2.79
C THR A 46 2.01 -10.29 3.98
N ALA A 47 1.14 -10.61 4.94
CA ALA A 47 1.02 -9.94 6.24
C ALA A 47 0.30 -10.85 7.25
N ARG A 48 0.73 -10.80 8.52
CA ARG A 48 0.12 -11.55 9.64
C ARG A 48 -1.08 -10.84 10.26
N GLY A 49 -1.89 -11.60 10.99
CA GLY A 49 -2.99 -11.08 11.82
C GLY A 49 -4.23 -10.68 11.02
N ARG A 50 -4.37 -11.21 9.80
CA ARG A 50 -5.51 -10.93 8.92
C ARG A 50 -6.51 -12.09 8.96
N PRO A 51 -7.82 -11.85 8.75
CA PRO A 51 -8.83 -12.91 8.75
C PRO A 51 -8.56 -14.02 7.72
N SER A 52 -7.88 -13.68 6.62
CA SER A 52 -7.45 -14.61 5.57
C SER A 52 -6.42 -15.65 6.05
N GLU A 53 -5.69 -15.38 7.14
CA GLU A 53 -4.69 -16.29 7.73
C GLU A 53 -5.33 -17.61 8.17
N ASP A 54 -6.43 -17.53 8.94
CA ASP A 54 -7.14 -18.72 9.44
C ASP A 54 -7.74 -19.54 8.30
N GLN A 55 -8.24 -18.86 7.26
CA GLN A 55 -8.79 -19.52 6.08
C GLN A 55 -7.70 -20.29 5.32
N ILE A 56 -6.56 -19.66 5.04
CA ILE A 56 -5.43 -20.29 4.34
C ILE A 56 -4.94 -21.51 5.14
N VAL A 57 -4.79 -21.39 6.46
CA VAL A 57 -4.37 -22.51 7.31
C VAL A 57 -5.40 -23.66 7.26
N GLY A 58 -6.69 -23.34 7.29
CA GLY A 58 -7.77 -24.32 7.16
C GLY A 58 -7.72 -25.07 5.83
N ASP A 59 -7.62 -24.34 4.74
CA ASP A 59 -7.59 -24.91 3.38
C ASP A 59 -6.35 -25.79 3.15
N VAL A 60 -5.19 -25.37 3.68
CA VAL A 60 -3.95 -26.17 3.63
C VAL A 60 -4.10 -27.46 4.43
N LYS A 61 -4.65 -27.40 5.66
CA LYS A 61 -4.90 -28.60 6.48
C LYS A 61 -5.88 -29.55 5.81
N ALA A 62 -6.94 -29.04 5.19
CA ALA A 62 -7.92 -29.85 4.47
C ALA A 62 -7.30 -30.55 3.24
N ALA A 63 -6.55 -29.80 2.42
CA ALA A 63 -5.91 -30.33 1.22
C ALA A 63 -4.89 -31.43 1.54
N VAL A 64 -4.12 -31.27 2.61
CA VAL A 64 -3.10 -32.24 3.03
C VAL A 64 -3.70 -33.41 3.82
N GLY A 65 -4.73 -33.17 4.62
CA GLY A 65 -5.49 -34.21 5.31
C GLY A 65 -6.15 -35.19 4.34
N ALA A 66 -6.65 -34.71 3.20
CA ALA A 66 -7.21 -35.55 2.14
C ALA A 66 -6.20 -36.54 1.52
N LEU A 67 -4.89 -36.31 1.69
CA LEU A 67 -3.84 -37.24 1.26
C LEU A 67 -3.60 -38.40 2.25
N GLY A 68 -4.26 -38.40 3.41
CA GLY A 68 -4.08 -39.36 4.49
C GLY A 68 -2.96 -39.00 5.46
N ALA A 69 -2.74 -37.70 5.71
CA ALA A 69 -1.87 -37.24 6.79
C ALA A 69 -2.58 -37.41 8.14
N GLU A 70 -1.89 -37.98 9.13
CA GLU A 70 -2.43 -38.18 10.48
C GLU A 70 -2.40 -36.88 11.29
N GLU A 71 -1.39 -36.05 11.06
CA GLU A 71 -1.21 -34.76 11.73
C GLU A 71 -0.63 -33.74 10.74
N VAL A 72 -1.18 -32.53 10.74
CA VAL A 72 -0.72 -31.43 9.88
C VAL A 72 -0.43 -30.20 10.74
N THR A 73 0.85 -29.82 10.82
CA THR A 73 1.31 -28.62 11.50
C THR A 73 1.65 -27.56 10.48
N VAL A 74 1.11 -26.35 10.66
CA VAL A 74 1.38 -25.21 9.79
C VAL A 74 2.09 -24.16 10.63
N GLU A 75 3.34 -23.88 10.28
CA GLU A 75 4.10 -22.76 10.81
C GLU A 75 3.99 -21.59 9.85
N LEU A 76 3.71 -20.41 10.40
CA LEU A 76 3.51 -19.21 9.62
C LEU A 76 4.69 -18.27 9.80
N THR A 77 5.10 -17.64 8.71
CA THR A 77 6.18 -16.66 8.64
C THR A 77 5.70 -15.47 7.81
N GLU A 78 6.44 -14.37 7.82
CA GLU A 78 6.18 -13.26 6.89
C GLU A 78 7.15 -13.31 5.72
N MET A 79 6.64 -12.89 4.56
CA MET A 79 7.48 -12.66 3.39
C MET A 79 8.34 -11.41 3.60
N THR A 80 9.53 -11.42 3.01
CA THR A 80 10.42 -10.25 2.98
C THR A 80 9.88 -9.16 2.06
N ASP A 81 10.32 -7.91 2.25
CA ASP A 81 9.92 -6.80 1.39
C ASP A 81 10.31 -7.00 -0.09
N GLU A 82 11.44 -7.67 -0.35
CA GLU A 82 11.86 -7.99 -1.72
C GLU A 82 10.93 -9.00 -2.42
N GLU A 83 10.37 -9.94 -1.66
CA GLU A 83 9.44 -10.93 -2.18
C GLU A 83 8.07 -10.31 -2.43
N LYS A 84 7.60 -9.50 -1.47
CA LYS A 84 6.41 -8.65 -1.61
C LYS A 84 6.49 -7.79 -2.89
N ARG A 85 7.62 -7.12 -3.13
CA ARG A 85 7.88 -6.34 -4.35
C ARG A 85 7.87 -7.18 -5.62
N ARG A 86 8.52 -8.35 -5.63
CA ARG A 86 8.54 -9.24 -6.80
C ARG A 86 7.16 -9.73 -7.22
N MET A 87 6.23 -9.84 -6.27
CA MET A 87 4.85 -10.23 -6.57
C MET A 87 3.94 -9.05 -6.89
N GLY A 88 4.44 -7.81 -6.81
CA GLY A 88 3.61 -6.60 -6.92
C GLY A 88 2.67 -6.39 -5.73
N ILE A 89 2.96 -7.03 -4.59
CA ILE A 89 2.16 -7.01 -3.36
C ILE A 89 3.00 -6.33 -2.28
N GLY A 90 3.27 -5.04 -2.43
CA GLY A 90 4.12 -4.31 -1.52
C GLY A 90 4.36 -2.89 -2.00
N GLU A 91 3.73 -1.95 -1.29
CA GLU A 91 3.59 -0.51 -1.53
C GLU A 91 3.11 -0.14 -2.95
N PRO A 92 2.12 0.78 -3.09
CA PRO A 92 1.88 1.40 -4.39
C PRO A 92 3.22 1.96 -4.89
N GLU A 93 3.51 1.85 -6.19
CA GLU A 93 4.69 2.46 -6.78
C GLU A 93 4.87 3.84 -6.17
N LYS A 94 5.99 4.03 -5.46
CA LYS A 94 6.37 5.30 -4.86
C LYS A 94 6.20 6.37 -5.92
N GLY A 95 5.17 7.20 -5.75
CA GLY A 95 4.84 8.20 -6.76
C GLY A 95 6.06 9.08 -7.00
N SER A 96 6.23 9.56 -8.22
CA SER A 96 7.36 10.40 -8.65
C SER A 96 7.62 11.62 -7.76
N ALA A 97 6.66 12.01 -6.93
CA ALA A 97 6.73 13.13 -5.98
C ALA A 97 7.05 12.74 -4.52
N GLU A 98 7.26 11.48 -4.16
CA GLU A 98 7.44 11.06 -2.76
C GLU A 98 8.63 11.77 -2.08
N HIS A 99 9.72 11.99 -2.82
CA HIS A 99 10.89 12.73 -2.33
C HIS A 99 10.57 14.20 -1.96
N LEU A 100 9.39 14.72 -2.31
CA LEU A 100 8.93 16.07 -1.97
C LEU A 100 8.18 16.12 -0.63
N ASN A 101 7.91 14.97 0.01
CA ASN A 101 7.13 14.90 1.26
C ASN A 101 7.92 15.25 2.53
N GLU A 102 9.16 15.70 2.43
CA GLU A 102 9.96 16.14 3.58
C GLU A 102 9.58 17.57 4.01
N ILE A 103 8.63 17.69 4.96
CA ILE A 103 8.16 18.97 5.48
C ILE A 103 8.84 19.29 6.81
N LYS A 104 9.73 20.30 6.82
CA LYS A 104 10.45 20.74 8.04
C LYS A 104 9.58 21.47 9.04
N HIS A 105 8.61 22.25 8.57
CA HIS A 105 7.76 23.11 9.38
C HIS A 105 6.33 23.09 8.87
N VAL A 106 5.37 22.95 9.80
CA VAL A 106 3.93 22.96 9.50
C VAL A 106 3.28 24.09 10.28
N ILE A 107 2.55 24.97 9.59
CA ILE A 107 1.76 26.05 10.20
C ILE A 107 0.29 25.80 9.87
N ALA A 108 -0.51 25.55 10.90
CA ALA A 108 -1.95 25.36 10.75
C ALA A 108 -2.69 26.70 10.85
N VAL A 109 -3.43 27.06 9.80
CA VAL A 109 -4.32 28.23 9.78
C VAL A 109 -5.77 27.74 9.74
N MET A 110 -6.49 27.88 10.84
CA MET A 110 -7.84 27.32 11.01
C MET A 110 -8.89 28.40 11.26
N SER A 111 -10.15 28.07 11.00
CA SER A 111 -11.30 28.89 11.38
C SER A 111 -12.53 28.04 11.65
N GLY A 112 -13.30 28.42 12.67
CA GLY A 112 -14.60 27.83 12.99
C GLY A 112 -15.77 28.30 12.14
N LYS A 113 -15.60 29.23 11.18
CA LYS A 113 -16.67 29.74 10.31
C LYS A 113 -16.20 30.00 8.86
N GLY A 114 -17.13 30.01 7.91
CA GLY A 114 -16.88 30.43 6.53
C GLY A 114 -16.55 31.94 6.44
N GLY A 115 -15.69 32.33 5.51
CA GLY A 115 -15.45 33.75 5.18
C GLY A 115 -14.54 34.55 6.11
N VAL A 116 -13.93 33.96 7.15
CA VAL A 116 -13.11 34.73 8.11
C VAL A 116 -11.70 35.09 7.63
N GLY A 117 -11.32 34.73 6.40
CA GLY A 117 -10.01 35.07 5.84
C GLY A 117 -8.91 34.00 5.91
N LYS A 118 -9.23 32.69 6.03
CA LYS A 118 -8.22 31.62 5.94
C LYS A 118 -7.34 31.73 4.68
N SER A 119 -7.99 31.93 3.52
CA SER A 119 -7.30 32.09 2.23
C SER A 119 -6.50 33.40 2.16
N LEU A 120 -7.00 34.46 2.80
CA LEU A 120 -6.28 35.75 2.89
C LEU A 120 -4.99 35.59 3.70
N VAL A 121 -5.05 34.98 4.88
CA VAL A 121 -3.86 34.71 5.72
C VAL A 121 -2.86 33.83 4.97
N SER A 122 -3.33 32.78 4.30
CA SER A 122 -2.48 31.88 3.50
C SER A 122 -1.78 32.63 2.36
N GLY A 123 -2.51 33.50 1.64
CA GLY A 123 -1.96 34.33 0.57
C GLY A 123 -0.95 35.36 1.07
N LEU A 124 -1.24 36.06 2.18
CA LEU A 124 -0.31 37.04 2.76
C LEU A 124 0.98 36.38 3.26
N LEU A 125 0.90 35.19 3.86
CA LEU A 125 2.06 34.42 4.28
C LEU A 125 2.92 34.02 3.07
N ALA A 126 2.29 33.52 2.00
CA ALA A 126 2.99 33.19 0.76
C ALA A 126 3.70 34.41 0.16
N MET A 127 3.05 35.58 0.15
CA MET A 127 3.67 36.83 -0.32
C MET A 127 4.83 37.27 0.56
N ALA A 128 4.71 37.18 1.88
CA ALA A 128 5.80 37.54 2.80
C ALA A 128 7.03 36.67 2.55
N LEU A 129 6.87 35.34 2.52
CA LEU A 129 7.96 34.41 2.24
C LEU A 129 8.58 34.64 0.85
N ARG A 130 7.76 35.00 -0.14
CA ARG A 130 8.25 35.33 -1.49
C ARG A 130 9.09 36.60 -1.48
N ARG A 131 8.69 37.63 -0.72
CA ARG A 131 9.44 38.90 -0.58
C ARG A 131 10.75 38.71 0.17
N GLU A 132 10.84 37.71 1.03
CA GLU A 132 12.09 37.28 1.69
C GLU A 132 13.01 36.45 0.78
N GLY A 133 12.59 36.17 -0.46
CA GLY A 133 13.42 35.48 -1.47
C GLY A 133 13.23 33.97 -1.51
N HIS A 134 12.26 33.40 -0.77
CA HIS A 134 11.98 31.97 -0.84
C HIS A 134 11.29 31.56 -2.15
N ARG A 135 11.45 30.27 -2.51
CA ARG A 135 10.60 29.62 -3.52
C ARG A 135 9.29 29.24 -2.84
N VAL A 136 8.20 29.79 -3.34
CA VAL A 136 6.88 29.65 -2.72
C VAL A 136 5.90 29.14 -3.77
N GLY A 137 5.16 28.11 -3.41
CA GLY A 137 3.96 27.67 -4.11
C GLY A 137 2.75 27.82 -3.19
N ILE A 138 1.57 27.96 -3.76
CA ILE A 138 0.31 27.97 -3.03
C ILE A 138 -0.66 27.03 -3.72
N LEU A 139 -1.34 26.19 -2.94
CA LEU A 139 -2.32 25.22 -3.42
C LEU A 139 -3.65 25.51 -2.73
N ASP A 140 -4.72 25.61 -3.52
CA ASP A 140 -6.09 25.67 -3.04
C ASP A 140 -6.74 24.32 -3.29
N ALA A 141 -7.13 23.64 -2.22
CA ALA A 141 -7.81 22.35 -2.30
C ALA A 141 -9.34 22.49 -2.39
N ASP A 142 -9.89 23.72 -2.35
CA ASP A 142 -11.31 23.93 -2.56
C ASP A 142 -11.64 23.84 -4.06
N ILE A 143 -12.22 22.71 -4.47
CA ILE A 143 -12.57 22.42 -5.87
C ILE A 143 -13.76 23.26 -6.33
N THR A 144 -14.69 23.59 -5.44
CA THR A 144 -15.98 24.20 -5.81
C THR A 144 -15.98 25.72 -5.72
N GLY A 145 -15.11 26.29 -4.89
CA GLY A 145 -15.02 27.73 -4.68
C GLY A 145 -13.59 28.23 -4.45
N PRO A 146 -12.60 27.90 -5.29
CA PRO A 146 -11.21 28.26 -5.03
C PRO A 146 -11.06 29.78 -4.97
N SER A 147 -10.41 30.25 -3.91
CA SER A 147 -10.19 31.67 -3.63
C SER A 147 -8.80 32.10 -4.07
N ILE A 148 -7.79 31.22 -3.93
CA ILE A 148 -6.40 31.56 -4.28
C ILE A 148 -6.24 31.95 -5.75
N PRO A 149 -6.75 31.19 -6.75
CA PRO A 149 -6.55 31.55 -8.15
C PRO A 149 -7.19 32.90 -8.48
N LYS A 150 -8.35 33.21 -7.88
CA LYS A 150 -9.05 34.48 -8.06
C LYS A 150 -8.26 35.67 -7.50
N MET A 151 -7.50 35.47 -6.42
CA MET A 151 -6.70 36.52 -5.79
C MET A 151 -5.40 36.81 -6.55
N PHE A 152 -4.72 35.79 -7.07
CA PHE A 152 -3.39 35.93 -7.66
C PHE A 152 -3.38 36.01 -9.19
N PHE A 153 -4.42 35.51 -9.86
CA PHE A 153 -4.48 35.45 -11.31
C PHE A 153 -5.75 36.12 -11.86
N PRO A 154 -5.87 37.46 -11.73
CA PRO A 154 -6.98 38.20 -12.30
C PRO A 154 -6.87 38.21 -13.83
N GLY A 155 -7.57 37.30 -14.49
CA GLY A 155 -7.60 37.13 -15.95
C GLY A 155 -7.15 35.73 -16.35
N GLU A 156 -8.08 34.94 -16.89
CA GLU A 156 -7.98 33.55 -17.40
C GLU A 156 -6.59 32.90 -17.41
N ALA A 157 -5.99 32.69 -16.25
CA ALA A 157 -4.71 32.04 -16.19
C ALA A 157 -4.89 30.55 -16.48
N ARG A 158 -4.22 30.07 -17.52
CA ARG A 158 -4.32 28.68 -17.96
C ARG A 158 -3.22 27.88 -17.29
N LEU A 159 -3.64 26.91 -16.47
CA LEU A 159 -2.74 25.92 -15.90
C LEU A 159 -2.12 25.10 -17.04
N GLY A 160 -0.79 25.00 -17.04
CA GLY A 160 -0.10 24.00 -17.83
C GLY A 160 -0.26 22.62 -17.19
N VAL A 161 0.04 21.57 -17.94
CA VAL A 161 0.09 20.20 -17.40
C VAL A 161 1.46 19.60 -17.69
N SER A 162 2.04 18.94 -16.69
CA SER A 162 3.29 18.18 -16.81
C SER A 162 3.10 16.76 -16.25
N PRO A 163 4.03 15.83 -16.54
CA PRO A 163 4.05 14.51 -15.90
C PRO A 163 4.17 14.54 -14.36
N LEU A 164 4.56 15.69 -13.79
CA LEU A 164 4.67 15.91 -12.35
C LEU A 164 3.46 16.65 -11.76
N GLY A 165 2.47 17.02 -12.58
CA GLY A 165 1.24 17.69 -12.15
C GLY A 165 0.97 19.03 -12.85
N PRO A 166 -0.03 19.79 -12.35
CA PRO A 166 -0.39 21.09 -12.88
C PRO A 166 0.78 22.08 -12.75
N MET A 167 1.10 22.77 -13.84
CA MET A 167 2.06 23.87 -13.83
C MET A 167 1.32 25.19 -13.62
N PRO A 168 1.80 26.05 -12.71
CA PRO A 168 1.28 27.40 -12.61
C PRO A 168 1.47 28.15 -13.94
N PRO A 169 0.60 29.12 -14.23
CA PRO A 169 0.71 30.00 -15.40
C PRO A 169 2.02 30.81 -15.43
#